data_AF-A0A3D2UQG7-F1
#
_entry.id   AF-A0A3D2UQG7-F1
#
_cell.length_a   1.000
_cell.length_b   1.000
_cell.length_c   1.000
_cell.angle_alpha   90.00
_cell.angle_beta   90.00
_cell.angle_gamma   90.00
#
_symmetry.space_group_name_H-M   'P 1'
#
loop_
_entity.id
_entity.type
_entity.pdbx_description
1 polymer ?
#
loop_
_entity_poly.entity_id
_entity_poly.type
_entity_poly.pdbx_seq_one_letter_code
_entity_poly.pdbx_strand_id
1 'polypeptide(L)' 'MGVFLAEDLSENPLEADDDEFLSVEKIPAREAIQMAERGDMPDAKSLAALLMVRPYLKETK' A
#
# COMPACT_ATOMS: atom_id res chain seq x y z
N MET A 1 -0.41 -4.45 15.74
CA MET A 1 -0.46 -4.04 14.32
C MET A 1 -1.89 -3.62 14.04
N GLY A 2 -2.11 -2.35 13.71
CA GLY A 2 -3.38 -1.88 13.17
C GLY A 2 -3.24 -1.74 11.65
N VAL A 3 -4.29 -2.07 10.91
CA VAL A 3 -4.37 -1.86 9.46
C VAL A 3 -5.42 -0.78 9.23
N PHE A 4 -5.03 0.29 8.55
CA PHE A 4 -5.89 1.44 8.28
C PHE A 4 -5.97 1.65 6.76
N LEU A 5 -7.17 1.94 6.26
CA LEU A 5 -7.40 2.36 4.88
C LEU A 5 -7.53 3.89 4.89
N ALA A 6 -6.57 4.58 4.26
CA ALA A 6 -6.60 6.02 4.11
C ALA A 6 -7.13 6.39 2.71
N GLU A 7 -8.10 7.29 2.66
CA GLU A 7 -8.76 7.78 1.45
C GLU A 7 -8.79 9.32 1.48
N ASP A 8 -9.13 9.95 0.34
CA ASP A 8 -9.20 11.41 0.20
C ASP A 8 -7.87 12.12 0.57
N LEU A 9 -6.77 11.62 -0.01
CA LEU A 9 -5.42 12.10 0.28
C LEU A 9 -5.10 13.40 -0.48
N SER A 10 -4.37 14.30 0.19
CA SER A 10 -3.73 15.46 -0.42
C SER A 10 -2.22 15.37 -0.27
N GLU A 11 -1.48 15.98 -1.21
CA GLU A 11 -0.03 16.03 -1.15
C GLU A 11 0.42 16.95 -0.01
N ASN A 12 1.15 16.38 0.97
CA ASN A 12 1.64 17.11 2.13
C ASN A 12 2.95 16.45 2.62
N PRO A 13 4.08 16.67 1.93
CA PRO A 13 5.35 16.07 2.30
C PRO A 13 5.82 16.59 3.66
N LEU A 14 6.29 15.69 4.51
CA LEU A 14 6.90 15.99 5.79
C LEU A 14 8.42 15.80 5.71
N GLU A 15 9.14 16.52 6.55
CA GLU A 15 10.55 16.27 6.78
C GLU A 15 10.71 14.89 7.43
N ALA A 16 11.48 14.00 6.79
CA ALA A 16 11.81 12.69 7.33
C ALA A 16 12.91 12.82 8.39
N ASP A 17 13.01 11.84 9.27
CA ASP A 17 14.12 11.78 10.23
C ASP A 17 15.47 11.65 9.50
N ASP A 18 16.56 12.11 10.12
CA ASP A 18 17.90 12.18 9.48
C ASP A 18 18.41 10.82 8.95
N ASP A 19 17.91 9.70 9.50
CA ASP A 19 18.26 8.34 9.11
C ASP A 19 17.18 7.63 8.27
N GLU A 20 16.07 8.31 7.96
CA GLU A 20 14.96 7.76 7.20
C GLU A 20 15.02 8.18 5.72
N PHE A 21 15.22 7.20 4.85
CA PHE A 21 15.20 7.38 3.40
C PHE A 21 14.00 6.66 2.79
N LEU A 22 12.99 7.43 2.33
CA LEU A 22 11.77 6.90 1.71
C LEU A 22 11.69 7.26 0.23
N SER A 23 11.30 6.29 -0.60
CA SER A 23 10.90 6.51 -2.00
C SER A 23 9.43 6.15 -2.15
N VAL A 24 8.61 7.13 -2.55
CA VAL A 24 7.17 6.94 -2.71
C VAL A 24 6.85 6.50 -4.13
N GLU A 25 6.15 5.38 -4.26
CA GLU A 25 5.68 4.84 -5.54
C GLU A 25 4.16 4.77 -5.58
N LYS A 26 3.57 5.05 -6.75
CA LYS A 26 2.14 4.87 -7.01
C LYS A 26 1.93 3.57 -7.77
N ILE A 27 1.40 2.56 -7.09
CA ILE A 27 1.09 1.26 -7.68
C ILE A 27 -0.43 1.13 -7.83
N PRO A 28 -0.97 0.81 -9.03
CA PRO A 28 -2.37 0.49 -9.21
C PRO A 28 -2.80 -0.65 -8.28
N ALA A 29 -3.96 -0.53 -7.61
CA ALA A 29 -4.41 -1.52 -6.63
C ALA A 29 -4.46 -2.95 -7.21
N ARG A 30 -4.89 -3.11 -8.47
CA ARG A 30 -4.88 -4.40 -9.17
C ARG A 30 -3.48 -4.98 -9.31
N GLU A 31 -2.49 -4.16 -9.62
CA GLU A 31 -1.10 -4.59 -9.76
C GLU A 31 -0.51 -4.99 -8.41
N ALA A 32 -0.77 -4.23 -7.35
CA ALA A 32 -0.33 -4.56 -6.00
C ALA A 32 -0.87 -5.92 -5.52
N ILE A 33 -2.14 -6.24 -5.82
CA ILE A 33 -2.72 -7.56 -5.55
C ILE A 33 -2.00 -8.66 -6.34
N GLN A 34 -1.73 -8.44 -7.63
CA GLN A 34 -1.00 -9.41 -8.45
C GLN A 34 0.44 -9.63 -7.96
N MET A 35 1.13 -8.58 -7.52
CA MET A 35 2.46 -8.68 -6.89
C MET A 35 2.42 -9.56 -5.64
N ALA A 36 1.41 -9.35 -4.78
CA ALA A 36 1.21 -10.18 -3.58
C ALA A 36 0.95 -11.66 -3.93
N GLU A 37 0.12 -11.93 -4.93
CA GLU A 37 -0.21 -13.29 -5.39
C GLU A 37 0.98 -14.02 -6.02
N ARG A 38 1.88 -13.29 -6.70
CA ARG A 38 3.12 -13.84 -7.28
C ARG A 38 4.23 -14.06 -6.24
N GLY A 39 4.08 -13.49 -5.05
CA GLY A 39 5.12 -13.52 -4.01
C GLY A 39 6.20 -12.45 -4.17
N ASP A 40 5.94 -11.40 -4.96
CA ASP A 40 6.88 -10.29 -5.18
C ASP A 40 6.93 -9.33 -3.97
N MET A 41 6.08 -9.55 -2.95
CA MET A 41 5.98 -8.73 -1.75
C MET A 41 6.37 -9.56 -0.51
N PRO A 42 7.64 -9.51 -0.08
CA PRO A 42 8.13 -10.36 1.02
C PRO A 42 7.66 -9.89 2.41
N ASP A 43 7.17 -8.66 2.55
CA ASP A 43 6.71 -8.13 3.83
C ASP A 43 5.33 -8.69 4.22
N ALA A 44 5.28 -9.37 5.37
CA ALA A 44 4.08 -10.03 5.85
C ALA A 44 2.95 -9.05 6.23
N LYS A 45 3.28 -7.82 6.66
CA LYS A 45 2.27 -6.83 7.05
C LYS A 45 1.62 -6.23 5.80
N SER A 46 2.41 -5.95 4.77
CA SER A 46 1.92 -5.50 3.47
C SER A 46 1.01 -6.56 2.82
N LEU A 47 1.40 -7.84 2.83
CA LEU A 47 0.56 -8.93 2.35
C LEU A 47 -0.78 -9.02 3.11
N ALA A 48 -0.73 -8.97 4.44
CA ALA A 48 -1.94 -9.01 5.27
C ALA A 48 -2.86 -7.81 4.97
N ALA A 49 -2.30 -6.59 4.86
CA ALA A 49 -3.06 -5.39 4.55
C ALA A 49 -3.70 -5.45 3.15
N LEU A 50 -2.97 -5.93 2.14
CA LEU A 50 -3.49 -6.10 0.78
C LEU A 50 -4.62 -7.13 0.70
N LEU A 51 -4.55 -8.21 1.47
CA LEU A 51 -5.66 -9.17 1.55
C LEU A 51 -6.89 -8.58 2.25
N MET A 52 -6.67 -7.80 3.32
CA MET A 52 -7.75 -7.16 4.08
C MET A 52 -8.46 -6.05 3.30
N VAL A 53 -7.78 -5.32 2.41
CA VAL A 53 -8.38 -4.20 1.66
C VAL A 53 -9.27 -4.67 0.50
N ARG A 54 -9.15 -5.93 0.04
CA ARG A 54 -9.88 -6.47 -1.13
C ARG A 54 -11.40 -6.15 -1.14
N PRO A 55 -12.16 -6.27 -0.04
CA PRO A 55 -13.60 -5.96 -0.04
C PRO A 55 -13.91 -4.47 -0.26
N TYR A 56 -12.95 -3.58 -0.05
CA TYR A 56 -13.09 -2.13 -0.19
C TYR A 56 -12.64 -1.63 -1.57
N LEU A 57 -11.87 -2.43 -2.30
CA LEU A 57 -11.45 -2.10 -3.66
C LEU A 57 -12.66 -2.18 -4.60
N LYS A 58 -13.08 -1.03 -5.13
CA LYS A 58 -14.08 -0.99 -6.21
C LYS A 58 -13.41 -1.47 -7.49
N GLU A 59 -14.08 -2.33 -8.25
CA GLU A 59 -13.61 -2.63 -9.61
C GLU A 59 -13.56 -1.34 -10.41
N THR A 60 -12.35 -0.90 -10.72
CA THR A 60 -12.14 0.17 -11.69
C THR A 60 -12.21 -0.51 -13.05
N LYS A 61 -13.30 -0.27 -13.78
CA LYS A 61 -13.47 -0.71 -15.18
C LYS A 61 -12.34 -0.23 -16.06
#